data_AF-A0A965YH38-F1
#
_entry.id   AF-A0A965YH38-F1
#
_cell.length_a   1.000
_cell.length_b   1.000
_cell.length_c   1.000
_cell.angle_alpha   90.00
_cell.angle_beta   90.00
_cell.angle_gamma   90.00
#
_symmetry.space_group_name_H-M   'P 1'
#
loop_
_entity.id
_entity.type
_entity.pdbx_description
1 polymer ?
#
loop_
_entity_poly.entity_id
_entity_poly.type
_entity_poly.pdbx_seq_one_letter_code
_entity_poly.pdbx_strand_id
1 'polypeptide(L)'
;MKRYLLLILVFTWAFLPLSAQIDQGVMLDAINELRAEGCTCGTSELKPVTSVNWDKELAEIAKSYSDHLKDNNKSSKNNFLFLSHVGIDGSTLESRLADANFNTKFACENIAFIAGNENTAIDYWLNNPESCQNIMSKQSTSLGAARSGDFWVLILAQPVVKSKKDKTQKNIPE
;
A
#
# COMPACT_ATOMS: atom_id res chain seq x y z
N MET A 1 -4.02 55.30 -36.37
CA MET A 1 -3.35 54.01 -36.08
C MET A 1 -3.43 53.75 -34.57
N LYS A 2 -4.42 53.00 -34.09
CA LYS A 2 -4.53 52.59 -32.67
C LYS A 2 -3.96 51.18 -32.54
N ARG A 3 -2.84 51.03 -31.83
CA ARG A 3 -2.22 49.74 -31.52
C ARG A 3 -2.93 49.16 -30.29
N TYR A 4 -3.69 48.09 -30.47
CA TYR A 4 -4.23 47.30 -29.36
C TYR A 4 -3.18 46.27 -28.96
N LEU A 5 -2.71 46.36 -27.70
CA LEU A 5 -1.84 45.37 -27.09
C LEU A 5 -2.73 44.21 -26.60
N LEU A 6 -2.65 43.07 -27.26
CA LEU A 6 -3.40 41.86 -26.89
C LEU A 6 -2.63 41.14 -25.77
N LEU A 7 -3.10 41.23 -24.53
CA LEU A 7 -2.58 40.45 -23.40
C LEU A 7 -3.16 39.03 -23.48
N ILE A 8 -2.37 38.07 -23.95
CA ILE A 8 -2.71 36.65 -23.90
C ILE A 8 -2.38 36.15 -22.50
N LEU A 9 -3.40 36.02 -21.65
CA LEU A 9 -3.33 35.25 -20.40
C LEU A 9 -3.22 33.77 -20.77
N VAL A 10 -2.00 33.23 -20.79
CA VAL A 10 -1.76 31.79 -20.91
C VAL A 10 -2.10 31.18 -19.56
N PHE A 11 -3.35 30.75 -19.39
CA PHE A 11 -3.79 29.96 -18.24
C PHE A 11 -3.18 28.56 -18.40
N THR A 12 -1.96 28.36 -17.94
CA THR A 12 -1.32 27.04 -17.92
C THR A 12 -2.11 26.17 -16.95
N TRP A 13 -3.02 25.34 -17.47
CA TRP A 13 -3.49 24.17 -16.74
C TRP A 13 -2.26 23.32 -16.44
N ALA A 14 -1.77 23.43 -15.21
CA ALA A 14 -0.81 22.49 -14.68
C ALA A 14 -1.47 21.11 -14.77
N PHE A 15 -1.04 20.30 -15.73
CA PHE A 15 -1.30 18.87 -15.72
C PHE A 15 -0.59 18.32 -14.49
N LEU A 16 -1.32 18.22 -13.38
CA LEU A 16 -0.87 17.43 -12.24
C LEU A 16 -0.58 16.03 -12.79
N PRO A 17 0.63 15.47 -12.58
CA PRO A 17 0.89 14.12 -13.01
C PRO A 17 -0.11 13.22 -12.30
N LEU A 18 -0.89 12.47 -13.08
CA LEU A 18 -1.74 11.41 -12.55
C LEU A 18 -0.80 10.48 -11.79
N SER A 19 -0.84 10.52 -10.45
CA SER A 19 -0.12 9.51 -9.68
C SER A 19 -0.61 8.16 -10.19
N ALA A 20 0.30 7.24 -10.50
CA ALA A 20 -0.05 5.88 -10.87
C ALA A 20 -0.82 5.27 -9.70
N GLN A 21 -2.14 5.38 -9.75
CA GLN A 21 -3.05 4.82 -8.78
C GLN A 21 -3.18 3.35 -9.10
N ILE A 22 -3.03 2.50 -8.09
CA ILE A 22 -3.25 1.07 -8.26
C ILE A 22 -4.74 0.80 -8.50
N ASP A 23 -5.04 -0.27 -9.24
CA ASP A 23 -6.38 -0.86 -9.29
C ASP A 23 -6.58 -1.78 -8.07
N GLN A 24 -7.30 -1.25 -7.07
CA GLN A 24 -7.55 -1.95 -5.81
C GLN A 24 -8.39 -3.22 -6.01
N GLY A 25 -9.32 -3.21 -6.98
CA GLY A 25 -10.19 -4.34 -7.29
C GLY A 25 -9.38 -5.50 -7.86
N VAL A 26 -8.54 -5.21 -8.87
CA VAL A 26 -7.65 -6.21 -9.49
C VAL A 26 -6.76 -6.87 -8.44
N MET A 27 -6.12 -6.08 -7.57
CA MET A 27 -5.23 -6.64 -6.55
C MET A 27 -6.00 -7.47 -5.50
N LEU A 28 -7.13 -6.97 -5.02
CA LEU A 28 -7.95 -7.66 -4.02
C LEU A 28 -8.48 -8.99 -4.56
N ASP A 29 -9.00 -8.98 -5.78
CA ASP A 29 -9.59 -10.15 -6.42
C ASP A 29 -8.52 -11.21 -6.66
N ALA A 30 -7.37 -10.85 -7.24
CA ALA A 30 -6.27 -11.78 -7.49
C ALA A 30 -5.71 -12.39 -6.19
N ILE A 31 -5.55 -11.60 -5.13
CA ILE A 31 -5.12 -12.12 -3.82
C ILE A 31 -6.18 -13.06 -3.23
N ASN A 32 -7.47 -12.73 -3.32
CA ASN A 32 -8.52 -13.56 -2.77
C ASN A 32 -8.77 -14.85 -3.57
N GLU A 33 -8.58 -14.82 -4.89
CA GLU A 33 -8.58 -16.01 -5.74
C GLU A 33 -7.47 -16.98 -5.32
N LEU A 34 -6.23 -16.49 -5.24
CA LEU A 34 -5.10 -17.27 -4.73
C LEU A 34 -5.36 -17.84 -3.32
N ARG A 35 -5.90 -17.01 -2.42
CA ARG A 35 -6.22 -17.44 -1.04
C ARG A 35 -7.27 -18.54 -1.02
N ALA A 36 -8.25 -18.51 -1.93
CA ALA A 36 -9.29 -19.53 -2.04
C ALA A 36 -8.78 -20.84 -2.65
N GLU A 37 -7.79 -20.78 -3.53
CA GLU A 37 -7.16 -21.97 -4.14
C GLU A 37 -6.12 -22.63 -3.23
N GLY A 38 -5.40 -21.82 -2.44
CA GLY A 38 -4.16 -22.25 -1.83
C GLY A 38 -2.99 -22.11 -2.81
N CYS A 39 -1.76 -22.25 -2.32
CA CYS A 39 -0.58 -22.16 -3.17
C CYS A 39 0.64 -22.85 -2.55
N THR A 40 1.68 -23.04 -3.35
CA THR A 40 2.99 -23.50 -2.86
C THR A 40 3.92 -22.30 -2.71
N CYS A 41 4.27 -21.96 -1.47
CA CYS A 41 5.25 -20.91 -1.17
C CYS A 41 6.62 -21.54 -0.93
N GLY A 42 7.49 -21.50 -1.95
CA GLY A 42 8.77 -22.22 -1.92
C GLY A 42 8.57 -23.73 -1.89
N THR A 43 8.89 -24.37 -0.76
CA THR A 43 8.65 -25.81 -0.55
C THR A 43 7.41 -26.09 0.33
N SER A 44 6.72 -25.05 0.79
CA SER A 44 5.58 -25.17 1.69
C SER A 44 4.26 -25.13 0.93
N GLU A 45 3.51 -26.22 0.95
CA GLU A 45 2.13 -26.26 0.46
C GLU A 45 1.18 -25.62 1.48
N LEU A 46 0.50 -24.54 1.08
CA LEU A 46 -0.45 -23.81 1.89
C LEU A 46 -1.87 -24.09 1.39
N LYS A 47 -2.72 -24.58 2.29
CA LYS A 47 -4.14 -24.83 2.03
C LYS A 47 -4.90 -23.52 1.84
N PRO A 48 -6.09 -23.56 1.20
CA PRO A 48 -7.02 -22.43 1.16
C PRO A 48 -7.21 -21.73 2.52
N VAL A 49 -7.31 -20.41 2.48
CA VAL A 49 -7.53 -19.53 3.63
C VAL A 49 -8.66 -18.55 3.33
N THR A 50 -9.23 -17.95 4.38
CA THR A 50 -10.36 -17.02 4.23
C THR A 50 -9.97 -15.80 3.40
N SER A 51 -10.91 -15.21 2.67
CA SER A 51 -10.68 -13.94 1.99
C SER A 51 -10.35 -12.82 2.98
N VAL A 52 -9.69 -11.79 2.47
CA VAL A 52 -9.45 -10.52 3.16
C VAL A 52 -10.26 -9.42 2.50
N ASN A 53 -10.49 -8.33 3.23
CA ASN A 53 -11.17 -7.14 2.74
C ASN A 53 -10.18 -6.01 2.47
N TRP A 54 -10.48 -5.15 1.50
CA TRP A 54 -9.73 -3.91 1.34
C TRP A 54 -9.99 -2.97 2.52
N ASP A 55 -8.92 -2.45 3.11
CA ASP A 55 -8.95 -1.45 4.17
C ASP A 55 -8.25 -0.17 3.68
N LYS A 56 -9.02 0.92 3.63
CA LYS A 56 -8.53 2.21 3.12
C LYS A 56 -7.44 2.81 4.01
N GLU A 57 -7.53 2.62 5.33
CA GLU A 57 -6.55 3.17 6.29
C GLU A 57 -5.21 2.43 6.10
N LEU A 58 -5.23 1.11 5.91
CA LEU A 58 -4.03 0.34 5.53
C LEU A 58 -3.44 0.79 4.19
N ALA A 59 -4.27 1.09 3.18
CA ALA A 59 -3.81 1.57 1.88
C ALA A 59 -3.14 2.96 1.98
N GLU A 60 -3.66 3.85 2.83
CA GLU A 60 -3.06 5.16 3.11
C GLU A 60 -1.71 5.02 3.81
N ILE A 61 -1.58 4.08 4.77
CA ILE A 61 -0.32 3.77 5.45
C ILE A 61 0.69 3.17 4.46
N ALA A 62 0.27 2.22 3.62
CA ALA A 62 1.10 1.65 2.55
C ALA A 62 1.55 2.74 1.57
N LYS A 63 0.67 3.71 1.26
CA LYS A 63 1.00 4.83 0.37
C LYS A 63 2.09 5.70 0.96
N SER A 64 1.93 6.11 2.22
CA SER A 64 2.93 6.87 2.97
C SER A 64 4.29 6.19 2.93
N TYR A 65 4.33 4.87 3.15
CA TYR A 65 5.60 4.15 3.12
C TYR A 65 6.20 3.97 1.72
N SER A 66 5.37 3.72 0.70
CA SER A 66 5.85 3.68 -0.68
C SER A 66 6.44 5.03 -1.13
N ASP A 67 5.87 6.15 -0.69
CA ASP A 67 6.42 7.50 -0.92
C ASP A 67 7.76 7.67 -0.21
N HIS A 68 7.85 7.24 1.06
CA HIS A 68 9.10 7.26 1.81
C HIS A 68 10.20 6.49 1.09
N LEU A 69 9.93 5.27 0.62
CA LEU A 69 10.88 4.49 -0.16
C LEU A 69 11.30 5.25 -1.43
N LYS A 70 10.33 5.79 -2.19
CA LYS A 70 10.62 6.55 -3.41
C LYS A 70 11.47 7.79 -3.15
N ASP A 71 11.12 8.60 -2.17
CA ASP A 71 11.75 9.89 -1.91
C ASP A 71 13.18 9.75 -1.40
N ASN A 72 13.44 8.73 -0.59
CA ASN A 72 14.79 8.41 -0.13
C ASN A 72 15.69 7.86 -1.26
N ASN A 73 15.10 7.29 -2.30
CA ASN A 73 15.83 6.85 -3.50
C ASN A 73 16.10 7.97 -4.50
N LYS A 74 15.24 9.01 -4.59
CA LYS A 74 15.49 10.20 -5.44
C LYS A 74 16.78 10.93 -5.07
N SER A 75 17.14 10.88 -3.79
CA SER A 75 18.30 11.60 -3.24
C SER A 75 19.59 10.77 -3.21
N SER A 76 19.53 9.51 -3.67
CA SER A 76 20.64 8.56 -3.64
C SER A 76 21.71 8.94 -4.67
N LYS A 77 22.85 9.46 -4.21
CA LYS A 77 23.98 9.87 -5.07
C LYS A 77 24.89 8.72 -5.51
N ASN A 78 24.74 7.53 -4.92
CA ASN A 78 25.64 6.39 -5.09
C ASN A 78 25.00 5.21 -5.84
N ASN A 79 23.87 5.43 -6.54
CA ASN A 79 23.09 4.38 -7.22
C ASN A 79 22.63 3.24 -6.30
N PHE A 80 22.59 3.45 -4.99
CA PHE A 80 22.08 2.46 -4.05
C PHE A 80 20.55 2.53 -4.01
N LEU A 81 19.90 1.39 -4.23
CA LEU A 81 18.46 1.21 -4.05
C LEU A 81 18.16 0.92 -2.57
N PHE A 82 17.50 1.85 -1.89
CA PHE A 82 16.95 1.63 -0.55
C PHE A 82 15.59 0.93 -0.65
N LEU A 83 15.55 -0.36 -0.34
CA LEU A 83 14.34 -1.15 -0.19
C LEU A 83 14.44 -1.97 1.10
N SER A 84 13.73 -1.55 2.14
CA SER A 84 13.78 -2.10 3.49
C SER A 84 12.39 -2.01 4.12
N HIS A 85 12.08 -2.90 5.06
CA HIS A 85 10.87 -2.84 5.90
C HIS A 85 10.97 -1.80 7.03
N VAL A 86 12.21 -1.46 7.40
CA VAL A 86 12.53 -0.39 8.35
C VAL A 86 12.94 0.84 7.56
N GLY A 87 12.21 1.95 7.75
CA GLY A 87 12.50 3.23 7.11
C GLY A 87 13.85 3.80 7.54
N ILE A 88 14.42 4.69 6.73
CA ILE A 88 15.68 5.37 7.08
C ILE A 88 15.57 6.23 8.35
N ASP A 89 14.35 6.63 8.69
CA ASP A 89 13.95 7.32 9.92
C ASP A 89 13.76 6.37 11.12
N GLY A 90 13.97 5.07 10.92
CA GLY A 90 13.79 4.02 11.92
C GLY A 90 12.35 3.50 12.04
N SER A 91 11.41 3.98 11.21
CA SER A 91 10.02 3.53 11.27
C SER A 91 9.87 2.05 10.91
N THR A 92 9.20 1.26 11.75
CA THR A 92 8.82 -0.14 11.47
C THR A 92 7.37 -0.20 11.00
N LEU A 93 6.90 -1.36 10.50
CA LEU A 93 5.49 -1.53 10.18
C LEU A 93 4.61 -1.22 11.41
N GLU A 94 4.99 -1.74 12.58
CA GLU A 94 4.25 -1.53 13.83
C GLU A 94 4.21 -0.05 14.22
N SER A 95 5.33 0.67 14.08
CA SER A 95 5.34 2.11 14.39
C SER A 95 4.47 2.89 13.40
N ARG A 96 4.53 2.57 12.09
CA ARG A 96 3.70 3.23 11.07
C ARG A 96 2.20 2.98 11.30
N LEU A 97 1.83 1.77 11.72
CA LEU A 97 0.44 1.45 12.10
C LEU A 97 0.03 2.21 13.37
N ALA A 98 0.90 2.27 14.38
CA ALA A 98 0.64 2.99 15.63
C ALA A 98 0.49 4.51 15.42
N ASP A 99 1.35 5.12 14.60
CA ASP A 99 1.31 6.56 14.27
C ASP A 99 0.00 6.93 13.55
N ALA A 100 -0.56 5.99 12.78
CA ALA A 100 -1.87 6.13 12.15
C ALA A 100 -3.06 5.83 13.10
N ASN A 101 -2.80 5.44 14.36
CA ASN A 101 -3.80 4.93 15.31
C ASN A 101 -4.53 3.66 14.81
N PHE A 102 -3.89 2.88 13.94
CA PHE A 102 -4.42 1.63 13.40
C PHE A 102 -3.98 0.43 14.25
N ASN A 103 -4.85 0.02 15.18
CA ASN A 103 -4.54 -1.08 16.09
C ASN A 103 -4.79 -2.45 15.44
N THR A 104 -3.81 -3.36 15.53
CA THR A 104 -3.89 -4.70 14.97
C THR A 104 -3.53 -5.78 15.97
N LYS A 105 -4.14 -6.97 15.85
CA LYS A 105 -3.68 -8.19 16.54
C LYS A 105 -2.52 -8.88 15.81
N PHE A 106 -2.45 -8.66 14.50
CA PHE A 106 -1.45 -9.22 13.60
C PHE A 106 -1.27 -8.24 12.43
N ALA A 107 -0.05 -8.06 11.97
CA ALA A 107 0.25 -7.37 10.72
C ALA A 107 1.51 -7.97 10.09
N CYS A 108 1.56 -7.99 8.76
CA CYS A 108 2.77 -8.27 7.99
C CYS A 108 2.81 -7.38 6.75
N GLU A 109 4.00 -7.21 6.19
CA GLU A 109 4.25 -6.34 5.05
C GLU A 109 5.05 -7.07 3.98
N ASN A 110 4.66 -6.86 2.73
CA ASN A 110 5.46 -7.18 1.56
C ASN A 110 5.85 -5.87 0.86
N ILE A 111 7.12 -5.76 0.48
CA ILE A 111 7.63 -4.64 -0.31
C ILE A 111 8.25 -5.14 -1.60
N ALA A 112 8.19 -4.35 -2.66
CA ALA A 112 8.87 -4.67 -3.92
C ALA A 112 9.34 -3.39 -4.63
N PHE A 113 10.44 -3.51 -5.39
CA PHE A 113 10.83 -2.52 -6.38
C PHE A 113 10.75 -3.17 -7.77
N ILE A 114 9.61 -3.01 -8.43
CA ILE A 114 9.32 -3.65 -9.72
C ILE A 114 8.41 -2.77 -10.57
N ALA A 115 8.79 -2.59 -11.84
CA ALA A 115 7.96 -1.91 -12.82
C ALA A 115 6.86 -2.86 -13.31
N GLY A 116 5.62 -2.39 -13.40
CA GLY A 116 4.53 -3.21 -13.91
C GLY A 116 3.18 -2.75 -13.38
N ASN A 117 2.25 -3.70 -13.25
CA ASN A 117 0.93 -3.50 -12.68
C ASN A 117 0.76 -4.36 -11.41
N GLU A 118 -0.45 -4.44 -10.89
CA GLU A 118 -0.81 -5.17 -9.67
C GLU A 118 -0.42 -6.65 -9.77
N ASN A 119 -0.73 -7.29 -10.90
CA ASN A 119 -0.38 -8.69 -11.14
C ASN A 119 1.15 -8.90 -11.14
N THR A 120 1.91 -7.94 -11.70
CA THR A 120 3.38 -8.01 -11.66
C THR A 120 3.91 -7.98 -10.23
N ALA A 121 3.34 -7.14 -9.36
CA ALA A 121 3.72 -7.07 -7.96
C ALA A 121 3.31 -8.33 -7.19
N ILE A 122 2.11 -8.87 -7.44
CA ILE A 122 1.64 -10.13 -6.87
C ILE A 122 2.58 -11.27 -7.28
N ASP A 123 2.86 -11.45 -8.56
CA ASP A 123 3.77 -12.49 -9.07
C ASP A 123 5.16 -12.37 -8.45
N TYR A 124 5.67 -11.15 -8.27
CA TYR A 124 6.93 -10.91 -7.56
C TYR A 124 6.89 -11.44 -6.13
N TRP A 125 5.81 -11.16 -5.39
CA TRP A 125 5.64 -11.66 -4.02
C TRP A 125 5.42 -13.17 -3.95
N LEU A 126 4.71 -13.77 -4.92
CA LEU A 126 4.50 -15.23 -4.94
C LEU A 126 5.79 -16.01 -5.20
N ASN A 127 6.72 -15.44 -5.97
CA ASN A 127 8.04 -16.01 -6.20
C ASN A 127 8.99 -15.87 -4.99
N ASN A 128 8.63 -15.08 -3.97
CA ASN A 128 9.37 -14.98 -2.72
C ASN A 128 8.64 -15.77 -1.61
N PRO A 129 9.21 -16.86 -1.06
CA PRO A 129 8.50 -17.72 -0.11
C PRO A 129 7.93 -16.99 1.12
N GLU A 130 8.64 -16.03 1.68
CA GLU A 130 8.19 -15.26 2.85
C GLU A 130 7.03 -14.32 2.50
N SER A 131 7.13 -13.61 1.38
CA SER A 131 6.06 -12.73 0.89
C SER A 131 4.80 -13.51 0.51
N CYS A 132 4.98 -14.69 -0.10
CA CYS A 132 3.90 -15.62 -0.40
C CYS A 132 3.20 -16.10 0.89
N GLN A 133 3.97 -16.47 1.92
CA GLN A 133 3.43 -16.86 3.23
C GLN A 133 2.65 -15.71 3.92
N ASN A 134 3.10 -14.46 3.78
CA ASN A 134 2.37 -13.30 4.25
C ASN A 134 1.01 -13.16 3.56
N ILE A 135 0.96 -13.28 2.22
CA ILE A 135 -0.28 -13.25 1.44
C ILE A 135 -1.23 -14.35 1.86
N MET A 136 -0.72 -15.53 2.25
CA MET A 136 -1.50 -16.68 2.70
C MET A 136 -1.72 -16.75 4.22
N SER A 137 -1.37 -15.70 4.97
CA SER A 137 -1.56 -15.69 6.42
C SER A 137 -3.04 -15.86 6.79
N LYS A 138 -3.33 -16.87 7.60
CA LYS A 138 -4.68 -17.14 8.16
C LYS A 138 -5.11 -16.11 9.20
N GLN A 139 -4.17 -15.35 9.74
CA GLN A 139 -4.46 -14.32 10.75
C GLN A 139 -5.05 -13.07 10.10
N SER A 140 -4.67 -12.77 8.86
CA SER A 140 -5.10 -11.59 8.13
C SER A 140 -6.58 -11.65 7.74
N THR A 141 -7.27 -10.53 7.92
CA THR A 141 -8.68 -10.32 7.55
C THR A 141 -8.89 -9.05 6.72
N SER A 142 -7.87 -8.19 6.67
CA SER A 142 -7.81 -6.98 5.87
C SER A 142 -6.48 -6.90 5.12
N LEU A 143 -6.49 -6.20 3.98
CA LEU A 143 -5.28 -5.76 3.30
C LEU A 143 -5.41 -4.30 2.87
N GLY A 144 -4.27 -3.66 2.65
CA GLY A 144 -4.18 -2.40 1.94
C GLY A 144 -2.84 -2.32 1.22
N ALA A 145 -2.84 -1.77 0.03
CA ALA A 145 -1.63 -1.64 -0.76
C ALA A 145 -1.54 -0.30 -1.45
N ALA A 146 -0.33 0.05 -1.85
CA ALA A 146 -0.07 1.25 -2.62
C ALA A 146 1.22 1.12 -3.43
N ARG A 147 1.36 2.03 -4.39
CA ARG A 147 2.55 2.15 -5.22
C ARG A 147 2.98 3.60 -5.37
N SER A 148 4.29 3.83 -5.36
CA SER A 148 4.89 5.13 -5.69
C SER A 148 6.12 4.95 -6.58
N GLY A 149 6.03 5.32 -7.87
CA GLY A 149 7.06 4.90 -8.83
C GLY A 149 7.01 3.38 -8.99
N ASP A 150 8.13 2.69 -8.85
CA ASP A 150 8.17 1.21 -8.87
C ASP A 150 8.21 0.59 -7.47
N PHE A 151 8.05 1.40 -6.42
CA PHE A 151 7.97 0.93 -5.04
C PHE A 151 6.55 0.52 -4.69
N TRP A 152 6.35 -0.77 -4.42
CA TRP A 152 5.11 -1.36 -3.97
C TRP A 152 5.17 -1.70 -2.49
N VAL A 153 4.08 -1.47 -1.78
CA VAL A 153 3.88 -1.87 -0.40
C VAL A 153 2.51 -2.53 -0.29
N LEU A 154 2.47 -3.74 0.25
CA LEU A 154 1.24 -4.46 0.62
C LEU A 154 1.31 -4.73 2.13
N ILE A 155 0.26 -4.33 2.84
CA ILE A 155 0.09 -4.62 4.26
C ILE A 155 -1.10 -5.57 4.40
N LEU A 156 -0.91 -6.70 5.08
CA LEU A 156 -2.01 -7.57 5.51
C LEU A 156 -2.12 -7.50 7.03
N ALA A 157 -3.33 -7.41 7.55
CA ALA A 157 -3.54 -7.26 8.98
C ALA A 157 -4.79 -7.96 9.50
N GLN A 158 -4.81 -8.15 10.82
CA GLN A 158 -6.00 -8.43 11.61
C GLN A 158 -6.33 -7.19 12.45
N PRO A 159 -7.21 -6.29 11.98
CA PRO A 159 -7.56 -5.10 12.74
C PRO A 159 -8.26 -5.45 14.06
N VAL A 160 -7.99 -4.67 15.10
CA VAL A 160 -8.83 -4.67 16.30
C VAL A 160 -10.12 -3.93 15.95
N VAL A 161 -11.25 -4.64 15.97
CA VAL A 161 -12.56 -4.04 15.67
C VAL A 161 -12.79 -2.82 16.59
N LYS A 162 -12.88 -1.62 16.02
CA LYS A 162 -13.23 -0.39 16.76
C LYS A 162 -14.60 -0.61 17.41
N SER A 163 -14.68 -0.52 18.74
CA SER A 163 -15.95 -0.73 19.46
C SER A 163 -17.00 0.29 19.00
N LYS A 164 -18.28 -0.10 18.91
CA LYS A 164 -19.39 0.77 18.47
C LYS A 164 -19.54 2.08 19.29
N LYS A 165 -18.87 2.24 20.43
CA LYS A 165 -18.98 3.45 21.28
C LYS A 165 -18.37 4.71 20.67
N ASP A 166 -17.52 4.58 19.65
CA ASP A 166 -16.78 5.73 19.09
C ASP A 166 -17.54 6.48 17.96
N LYS A 167 -18.75 6.03 17.60
CA LYS A 167 -19.59 6.68 16.58
C LYS A 167 -20.71 7.57 17.14
N THR A 168 -20.82 7.73 18.46
CA THR A 168 -21.95 8.45 19.12
C THR A 168 -21.57 9.68 19.95
N GLN A 169 -20.34 10.20 19.85
CA GLN A 169 -20.00 11.51 20.44
C GLN A 169 -19.57 12.52 19.39
N LYS A 170 -20.47 12.82 18.46
CA LYS A 170 -20.43 14.04 17.67
C LYS A 170 -21.86 14.43 17.31
N ASN A 171 -22.58 14.97 18.29
CA ASN A 171 -23.76 15.85 18.16
C ASN A 171 -24.36 16.13 19.56
N ILE A 172 -23.79 17.10 20.27
CA ILE A 172 -24.54 17.89 21.26
C ILE A 172 -24.09 19.34 21.06
N PRO A 173 -24.97 20.24 20.58
CA PRO A 173 -24.71 21.67 20.67
C PRO A 173 -25.04 22.16 22.07
N GLU A 174 -24.13 22.95 22.66
CA GLU A 174 -24.51 24.02 23.59
C GLU A 174 -24.49 25.35 22.83
#